data_AF-A0A7Y6Q0F6-F1
#
_entry.id   AF-A0A7Y6Q0F6-F1
#
_cell.length_a   1.000
_cell.length_b   1.000
_cell.length_c   1.000
_cell.angle_alpha   90.00
_cell.angle_beta   90.00
_cell.angle_gamma   90.00
#
_symmetry.space_group_name_H-M   'P 1'
#
loop_
_entity.id
_entity.type
_entity.pdbx_description
1 polymer ?
#
loop_
_entity_poly.entity_id
_entity_poly.type
_entity_poly.pdbx_seq_one_letter_code
_entity_poly.pdbx_strand_id
1 'polypeptide(L)'
;LVLNELRKPEPAGLEREPVGRERADGDAERRRLGAAIAAGIGALPEGQRAVLVLREYHDLDYQEIADVLELDVGTVKSRLSRARVALREYLTRELGGRDA
;
A
#
# COMPACT_ATOMS: atom_id res chain seq x y z
N LEU A 1 9.10 -52.85 -37.12
CA LEU A 1 10.42 -52.74 -36.46
C LEU A 1 11.16 -51.63 -37.20
N VAL A 2 11.46 -50.45 -36.68
CA VAL A 2 11.77 -50.01 -35.30
C VAL A 2 11.25 -48.57 -35.10
N LEU A 3 10.87 -48.25 -33.87
CA LEU A 3 10.38 -46.94 -33.43
C LEU A 3 11.34 -45.81 -33.79
N ASN A 4 10.82 -44.79 -34.49
CA ASN A 4 11.46 -43.50 -34.61
C ASN A 4 11.23 -42.70 -33.31
N GLU A 5 12.28 -42.03 -32.88
CA GLU A 5 12.49 -41.38 -31.60
C GLU A 5 11.55 -40.19 -31.36
N LEU A 6 10.36 -40.43 -30.83
CA LEU A 6 9.64 -39.38 -30.09
C LEU A 6 10.25 -39.22 -28.70
N ARG A 7 11.49 -38.70 -28.68
CA ARG A 7 12.00 -37.94 -27.55
C ARG A 7 11.10 -36.71 -27.43
N LYS A 8 10.05 -36.81 -26.62
CA LYS A 8 9.32 -35.64 -26.14
C LYS A 8 10.34 -34.76 -25.41
N PRO A 9 10.50 -33.47 -25.76
CA PRO A 9 11.29 -32.60 -24.91
C PRO A 9 10.62 -32.57 -23.54
N GLU A 10 11.34 -33.03 -22.51
CA GLU A 10 11.09 -32.67 -21.12
C GLU A 10 10.84 -31.16 -21.08
N PRO A 11 9.66 -30.66 -20.66
CA PRO A 11 9.47 -29.23 -20.54
C PRO A 11 10.45 -28.73 -19.49
N ALA A 12 11.48 -28.04 -19.98
CA ALA A 12 12.41 -27.31 -19.16
C ALA A 12 11.65 -26.39 -18.22
N GLY A 13 11.87 -26.56 -16.92
CA GLY A 13 11.69 -25.55 -15.87
C GLY A 13 10.52 -24.60 -16.04
N LEU A 14 9.28 -25.08 -15.88
CA LEU A 14 8.25 -24.20 -15.34
C LEU A 14 8.50 -24.16 -13.83
N GLU A 15 9.16 -23.10 -13.38
CA GLU A 15 9.10 -22.68 -11.99
C GLU A 15 7.64 -22.76 -11.56
N ARG A 16 7.34 -23.65 -10.60
CA ARG A 16 5.99 -23.85 -10.12
C ARG A 16 5.56 -22.54 -9.48
N GLU A 17 4.80 -21.73 -10.20
CA GLU A 17 4.04 -20.66 -9.56
C GLU A 17 3.25 -21.30 -8.41
N PRO A 18 3.26 -20.73 -7.20
CA PRO A 18 2.48 -21.30 -6.12
C PRO A 18 0.99 -21.07 -6.43
N VAL A 19 0.27 -22.14 -6.75
CA VAL A 19 -1.14 -22.11 -7.19
C VAL A 19 -2.01 -22.52 -6.00
N GLY A 20 -2.67 -21.57 -5.35
CA GLY A 20 -3.69 -21.87 -4.33
C GLY A 20 -3.49 -21.14 -3.00
N ARG A 21 -2.81 -21.78 -2.03
CA ARG A 21 -2.68 -21.24 -0.66
C ARG A 21 -1.83 -19.98 -0.57
N GLU A 22 -0.64 -19.97 -1.16
CA GLU A 22 0.28 -18.82 -1.09
C GLU A 22 -0.31 -17.56 -1.75
N ARG A 23 -1.05 -17.73 -2.84
CA ARG A 23 -1.83 -16.64 -3.45
C ARG A 23 -2.96 -16.16 -2.55
N ALA A 24 -3.74 -17.09 -1.97
CA ALA A 24 -4.84 -16.75 -1.08
C ALA A 24 -4.37 -16.02 0.19
N ASP A 25 -3.26 -16.46 0.77
CA ASP A 25 -2.61 -15.85 1.93
C ASP A 25 -2.06 -14.45 1.57
N GLY A 26 -1.40 -14.34 0.41
CA GLY A 26 -0.93 -13.05 -0.11
C GLY A 26 -2.08 -12.07 -0.38
N ASP A 27 -3.21 -12.53 -0.92
CA ASP A 27 -4.38 -11.69 -1.15
C ASP A 27 -5.08 -11.29 0.16
N ALA A 28 -5.12 -12.18 1.14
CA ALA A 28 -5.66 -11.87 2.46
C ALA A 28 -4.80 -10.82 3.18
N GLU A 29 -3.47 -10.94 3.15
CA GLU A 29 -2.57 -9.96 3.75
C GLU A 29 -2.64 -8.61 3.01
N ARG A 30 -2.72 -8.61 1.67
CA ARG A 30 -2.95 -7.39 0.88
C ARG A 30 -4.25 -6.69 1.26
N ARG A 31 -5.36 -7.44 1.39
CA ARG A 31 -6.65 -6.87 1.84
C ARG A 31 -6.56 -6.31 3.25
N ARG A 32 -5.89 -7.02 4.17
CA ARG A 32 -5.68 -6.56 5.55
C ARG A 32 -4.88 -5.26 5.58
N LEU A 33 -3.78 -5.19 4.84
CA LEU A 33 -2.96 -3.98 4.73
C LEU A 33 -3.75 -2.81 4.16
N GLY A 34 -4.49 -3.05 3.05
CA GLY A 34 -5.34 -2.03 2.44
C GLY A 34 -6.41 -1.50 3.40
N ALA A 35 -7.07 -2.39 4.14
CA ALA A 35 -8.06 -2.02 5.15
C ALA A 35 -7.45 -1.20 6.29
N ALA A 36 -6.27 -1.58 6.78
CA ALA A 36 -5.56 -0.84 7.83
C ALA A 36 -5.14 0.55 7.36
N ILE A 37 -4.65 0.69 6.13
CA ILE A 37 -4.31 1.99 5.53
C ILE A 37 -5.56 2.86 5.40
N ALA A 38 -6.65 2.32 4.84
CA ALA A 38 -7.89 3.06 4.68
C ALA A 38 -8.47 3.54 6.02
N ALA A 39 -8.48 2.67 7.04
CA ALA A 39 -8.92 3.01 8.38
C ALA A 39 -8.01 4.07 9.03
N GLY A 40 -6.69 3.94 8.89
CA GLY A 40 -5.72 4.89 9.41
C GLY A 40 -5.86 6.28 8.80
N ILE A 41 -6.03 6.36 7.47
CA ILE A 41 -6.32 7.63 6.78
C ILE A 41 -7.66 8.19 7.24
N GLY A 42 -8.69 7.35 7.39
CA GLY A 42 -10.01 7.74 7.89
C GLY A 42 -10.00 8.31 9.31
N ALA A 43 -9.11 7.83 10.17
CA ALA A 43 -8.96 8.28 11.55
C ALA A 43 -8.24 9.64 11.70
N LEU A 44 -7.59 10.14 10.65
CA LEU A 44 -6.92 11.44 10.69
C LEU A 44 -7.93 12.60 10.85
N PRO A 45 -7.58 13.67 11.58
CA PRO A 45 -8.32 14.93 11.51
C PRO A 45 -8.47 15.39 10.06
N GLU A 46 -9.62 15.97 9.71
CA GLU A 46 -9.98 16.31 8.34
C GLU A 46 -8.90 17.11 7.60
N GLY A 47 -8.36 18.15 8.23
CA GLY A 47 -7.29 18.96 7.62
C GLY A 47 -5.97 18.23 7.42
N GLN A 48 -5.67 17.19 8.22
CA GLN A 48 -4.50 16.33 8.04
C GLN A 48 -4.73 15.30 6.92
N ARG A 49 -5.94 14.72 6.87
CA ARG A 49 -6.34 13.81 5.80
C ARG A 49 -6.30 14.49 4.44
N ALA A 50 -6.86 15.70 4.33
CA ALA A 50 -6.92 16.44 3.07
C ALA A 50 -5.51 16.68 2.49
N VAL A 51 -4.58 17.23 3.28
CA VAL A 51 -3.21 17.48 2.80
C VAL A 51 -2.46 16.19 2.44
N LEU A 52 -2.72 15.10 3.15
CA LEU A 52 -2.08 13.81 2.88
C LEU A 52 -2.60 13.21 1.56
N VAL A 53 -3.91 13.21 1.35
CA VAL A 53 -4.52 12.67 0.12
C VAL A 53 -4.11 13.48 -1.10
N LEU A 54 -4.15 14.82 -1.01
CA LEU A 54 -3.70 15.67 -2.12
C LEU A 54 -2.22 15.44 -2.44
N ARG A 55 -1.38 15.24 -1.41
CA ARG A 55 0.05 15.00 -1.62
C ARG A 55 0.35 13.62 -2.21
N GLU A 56 -0.23 12.56 -1.65
CA GLU A 56 0.20 11.19 -1.94
C GLU A 56 -0.66 10.51 -3.02
N TYR A 57 -1.88 10.98 -3.27
CA TYR A 57 -2.78 10.40 -4.27
C TYR A 57 -2.95 11.28 -5.51
N HIS A 58 -2.90 12.60 -5.34
CA HIS A 58 -2.99 13.55 -6.45
C HIS A 58 -1.64 14.14 -6.87
N ASP A 59 -0.54 13.73 -6.21
CA ASP A 59 0.83 14.16 -6.48
C ASP A 59 1.05 15.69 -6.47
N LEU A 60 0.17 16.44 -5.78
CA LEU A 60 0.28 17.89 -5.72
C LEU A 60 1.49 18.34 -4.90
N ASP A 61 2.11 19.42 -5.31
CA ASP A 61 3.15 20.09 -4.54
C ASP A 61 2.58 20.92 -3.37
N TYR A 62 3.46 21.43 -2.51
CA TYR A 62 3.00 22.14 -1.32
C TYR A 62 2.32 23.48 -1.62
N GLN A 63 2.67 24.12 -2.74
CA GLN A 63 2.05 25.36 -3.19
C GLN A 63 0.68 25.06 -3.78
N GLU A 64 0.56 24.05 -4.64
CA GLU A 64 -0.73 23.62 -5.19
C GLU A 64 -1.72 23.20 -4.09
N ILE A 65 -1.25 22.48 -3.06
CA ILE A 65 -2.10 22.11 -1.92
C ILE A 65 -2.52 23.34 -1.11
N ALA A 66 -1.60 24.30 -0.93
CA ALA A 66 -1.89 25.56 -0.24
C ALA A 66 -2.98 26.35 -0.98
N ASP A 67 -2.89 26.42 -2.31
CA ASP A 67 -3.85 27.12 -3.16
C ASP A 67 -5.22 26.42 -3.16
N VAL A 68 -5.26 25.09 -3.28
CA VAL A 68 -6.51 24.29 -3.29
C VAL A 68 -7.27 24.37 -1.97
N LEU A 69 -6.55 24.42 -0.84
CA LEU A 69 -7.17 24.40 0.50
C LEU A 69 -7.27 25.80 1.13
N GLU A 70 -6.82 26.85 0.43
CA GLU A 70 -6.74 28.23 0.94
C GLU A 70 -5.95 28.31 2.26
N LEU A 71 -4.76 27.71 2.28
CA LEU A 71 -3.87 27.65 3.44
C LEU A 71 -2.48 28.20 3.12
N ASP A 72 -1.74 28.63 4.14
CA ASP A 72 -0.31 28.88 3.98
C ASP A 72 0.48 27.58 3.77
N VAL A 73 1.54 27.63 2.96
CA VAL A 73 2.48 26.51 2.74
C VAL A 73 3.07 25.98 4.07
N GLY A 74 3.30 26.85 5.06
CA GLY A 74 3.73 26.44 6.39
C GLY A 74 2.69 25.56 7.12
N THR A 75 1.41 25.89 6.95
CA THR A 75 0.29 25.10 7.48
C THR A 75 0.21 23.75 6.79
N VAL A 76 0.35 23.71 5.45
CA VAL A 76 0.40 22.45 4.68
C VAL A 76 1.51 21.54 5.20
N LYS A 77 2.74 22.05 5.32
CA LYS A 77 3.90 21.29 5.83
C LYS A 77 3.64 20.74 7.24
N SER A 78 3.12 21.58 8.15
CA SER A 78 2.86 21.16 9.53
C SER A 78 1.74 20.13 9.65
N ARG A 79 0.69 20.22 8.82
CA ARG A 79 -0.41 19.25 8.78
C ARG A 79 0.04 17.93 8.17
N LEU A 80 0.81 17.98 7.08
CA LEU A 80 1.32 16.78 6.40
C LEU A 80 2.30 16.01 7.29
N SER A 81 3.19 16.71 8.00
CA SER A 81 4.08 16.09 8.98
C SER A 81 3.29 15.34 10.07
N ARG A 82 2.29 16.00 10.67
CA ARG A 82 1.43 15.38 11.68
C ARG A 82 0.61 14.21 11.14
N ALA A 83 0.08 14.33 9.92
CA ALA A 83 -0.65 13.26 9.24
C ALA A 83 0.20 12.00 9.09
N ARG A 84 1.45 12.14 8.62
CA ARG A 84 2.38 11.01 8.43
C ARG A 84 2.77 10.36 9.75
N VAL A 85 2.99 11.14 10.81
CA VAL A 85 3.27 10.61 12.15
C VAL A 85 2.08 9.81 12.67
N ALA A 86 0.88 10.40 12.65
CA ALA A 86 -0.33 9.74 13.14
C ALA A 86 -0.67 8.47 12.35
N LEU A 87 -0.53 8.49 11.01
CA LEU A 87 -0.76 7.31 10.18
C LEU A 87 0.26 6.20 10.49
N ARG A 88 1.54 6.56 10.68
CA ARG A 88 2.57 5.58 11.07
C ARG A 88 2.25 4.94 12.42
N GLU A 89 1.93 5.74 13.43
CA GLU A 89 1.57 5.24 14.76
C GLU A 89 0.35 4.33 14.71
N TYR A 90 -0.66 4.70 13.93
CA TYR A 90 -1.84 3.87 13.70
C TYR A 90 -1.46 2.51 13.09
N LEU A 91 -0.70 2.52 11.99
CA LEU A 91 -0.29 1.30 11.30
C LEU A 91 0.63 0.42 12.15
N THR A 92 1.56 1.00 12.91
CA THR A 92 2.42 0.25 13.84
C THR A 92 1.58 -0.49 14.87
N ARG A 93 0.53 0.13 15.41
CA ARG A 93 -0.34 -0.51 16.41
C ARG A 93 -1.24 -1.59 15.80
N GLU A 94 -1.81 -1.34 14.61
CA GLU A 94 -2.73 -2.29 13.94
C GLU A 94 -2.01 -3.49 13.31
N LEU A 95 -0.79 -3.30 12.81
CA LEU A 95 -0.03 -4.33 12.08
C LEU A 95 1.08 -4.97 12.91
N GLY A 96 1.68 -4.21 13.84
CA GLY A 96 2.80 -4.65 14.69
C GLY A 96 2.39 -5.45 15.93
N GLY A 97 1.10 -5.54 16.26
CA GLY A 97 0.59 -6.31 17.40
C GLY A 97 0.60 -7.84 17.22
N ARG A 98 1.29 -8.39 16.21
CA ARG A 98 1.39 -9.85 15.99
C ARG A 98 2.63 -10.50 16.61
N ASP A 99 3.57 -9.71 17.16
CA ASP A 99 4.88 -10.18 17.63
C ASP A 99 5.17 -9.88 19.13
N ALA A 100 4.15 -9.71 19.97
CA ALA A 100 4.30 -9.50 21.43
C ALA A 100 3.56 -10.55 22.26
#